data_AF-A0A559MKV0-F1
#
_entry.id   AF-A0A559MKV0-F1
#
_cell.length_a   1.000
_cell.length_b   1.000
_cell.length_c   1.000
_cell.angle_alpha   90.00
_cell.angle_beta   90.00
_cell.angle_gamma   90.00
#
_symmetry.space_group_name_H-M   'P 1'
#
loop_
_entity.id
_entity.type
_entity.pdbx_description
1 polymer ?
#
loop_
_entity_poly.entity_id
_entity_poly.type
_entity_poly.pdbx_seq_one_letter_code
_entity_poly.pdbx_strand_id
1 'polypeptide(L)'
;MLDFHEAVDAEDITMWESAITQQQLRQSISRLRKLNEVPEPPRENILIPDVGSTHYLSIERENEIASNLAFLSATSDNNQKVMAVCVEEHPTGQGITIRIASNSGDLSEVTNGFRMLATVLEQAAQRENPRSEDLNALLQQVVSLDRDRILSRLRSRHARSRRTIGKQALIAQLNQAIYDKAVKTKSGSVTSCWNAIRDGAQSLQALFTRLESILDPHAQGVEVLEVLGEIVKEAYTFTKENDLSTTLRNFSGDPSLKKHLPEAISKLARYYSAASELVCAARDKKCRVFRNIEIEPFKVPMPTSIQKTSKKVHAEVQLLFYYELHLDRPRPRIICSSKSACYLCNLFFHFHGGFHVPRTHGRLYERWALPDWLDIPRERQQNLGSILTRLRATLEEQTQRASRLKEKYLHPNESVLLPLAHWPSSSALSNNRLSTSSASTATILQSPLIQEEKLHGRLASKTDSPSTGHRTPLETAYNTLSTCGEDVLVPDVVSLVTVRYNDLPYCRAITATTPLLHVQMDKLSLTLEFAHAFSGQLSIAAAEDDTVETKKYKVINIADIPATAELRLSCSDTSNRLSIQLQDGQQGIVYLTFVWEG
;
A
#
# COMPACT_ATOMS: atom_id res chain seq x y z
N MET A 1 -45.27 11.90 -33.67
CA MET A 1 -45.18 10.90 -32.58
C MET A 1 -43.72 10.53 -32.49
N LEU A 2 -42.96 11.25 -31.67
CA LEU A 2 -41.54 11.03 -31.45
C LEU A 2 -41.44 10.40 -30.07
N ASP A 3 -41.05 9.13 -30.03
CA ASP A 3 -40.84 8.39 -28.79
C ASP A 3 -39.67 9.00 -28.02
N PHE A 4 -40.00 9.61 -26.89
CA PHE A 4 -39.06 9.86 -25.81
C PHE A 4 -38.79 8.52 -25.12
N HIS A 5 -37.69 7.87 -25.48
CA HIS A 5 -37.10 6.89 -24.57
C HIS A 5 -36.52 7.67 -23.38
N GLU A 6 -37.23 7.61 -22.26
CA GLU A 6 -36.76 8.02 -20.94
C GLU A 6 -35.37 7.43 -20.68
N ALA A 7 -34.42 8.30 -20.37
CA ALA A 7 -33.20 7.90 -19.69
C ALA A 7 -33.60 7.44 -18.29
N VAL A 8 -33.82 6.14 -18.11
CA VAL A 8 -33.87 5.52 -16.80
C VAL A 8 -32.54 5.85 -16.13
N ASP A 9 -32.59 6.58 -15.01
CA ASP A 9 -31.40 6.89 -14.22
C ASP A 9 -30.67 5.58 -13.92
N ALA A 10 -29.43 5.46 -14.39
CA ALA A 10 -28.61 4.25 -14.26
C ALA A 10 -28.36 3.81 -12.80
N GLU A 11 -28.87 4.53 -11.80
CA GLU A 11 -28.75 4.23 -10.37
C GLU A 11 -29.89 3.36 -9.81
N ASP A 12 -31.00 3.16 -10.54
CA ASP A 12 -32.14 2.31 -10.12
C ASP A 12 -32.08 0.86 -10.67
N ILE A 13 -31.04 0.54 -11.44
CA ILE A 13 -30.81 -0.82 -11.94
C ILE A 13 -30.30 -1.70 -10.79
N THR A 14 -30.88 -2.89 -10.65
CA THR A 14 -30.44 -3.85 -9.65
C THR A 14 -29.09 -4.46 -10.01
N MET A 15 -28.23 -4.65 -9.01
CA MET A 15 -26.90 -5.23 -9.20
C MET A 15 -27.02 -6.75 -9.34
N TRP A 16 -26.53 -7.32 -10.45
CA TRP A 16 -26.36 -8.77 -10.68
C TRP A 16 -27.58 -9.63 -10.29
N GLU A 17 -28.74 -9.36 -10.91
CA GLU A 17 -30.01 -10.08 -10.65
C GLU A 17 -30.45 -10.10 -9.16
N SER A 18 -29.88 -9.23 -8.31
CA SER A 18 -30.28 -9.10 -6.92
C SER A 18 -31.47 -8.15 -6.74
N ALA A 19 -32.01 -8.07 -5.52
CA ALA A 19 -32.99 -7.05 -5.15
C ALA A 19 -32.33 -5.73 -4.67
N ILE A 20 -31.01 -5.59 -4.83
CA ILE A 20 -30.22 -4.51 -4.24
C ILE A 20 -29.68 -3.61 -5.35
N THR A 21 -29.99 -2.32 -5.27
CA THR A 21 -29.42 -1.30 -6.16
C THR A 21 -28.10 -0.77 -5.61
N GLN A 22 -27.27 -0.20 -6.50
CA GLN A 22 -26.02 0.45 -6.10
C GLN A 22 -26.26 1.59 -5.09
N GLN A 23 -27.37 2.32 -5.26
CA GLN A 23 -27.77 3.38 -4.35
C GLN A 23 -28.06 2.85 -2.94
N GLN A 24 -28.80 1.74 -2.83
CA GLN A 24 -29.11 1.12 -1.54
C GLN A 24 -27.84 0.66 -0.81
N LEU A 25 -26.90 0.01 -1.51
CA LEU A 25 -25.63 -0.39 -0.93
C LEU A 25 -24.84 0.82 -0.40
N ARG A 26 -24.76 1.91 -1.19
CA ARG A 26 -24.08 3.15 -0.79
C ARG A 26 -24.72 3.79 0.43
N GLN A 27 -26.05 3.77 0.52
CA GLN A 27 -26.77 4.27 1.69
C GLN A 27 -26.41 3.48 2.95
N SER A 28 -26.38 2.14 2.88
CA SER A 28 -25.97 1.29 4.02
C SER A 28 -24.53 1.59 4.46
N ILE A 29 -23.60 1.73 3.50
CA ILE A 29 -22.19 2.09 3.77
C ILE A 29 -22.10 3.48 4.44
N SER A 30 -22.79 4.49 3.90
CA SER A 30 -22.75 5.87 4.42
C SER A 30 -23.37 5.95 5.82
N ARG A 31 -24.47 5.21 6.09
CA ARG A 31 -25.08 5.10 7.42
C ARG A 31 -24.13 4.50 8.44
N LEU A 32 -23.52 3.34 8.14
CA LEU A 32 -22.58 2.70 9.05
C LEU A 32 -21.39 3.62 9.33
N ARG A 33 -20.81 4.23 8.29
CA ARG A 33 -19.65 5.13 8.44
C ARG A 33 -19.90 6.27 9.41
N LYS A 34 -21.07 6.92 9.32
CA LYS A 34 -21.44 8.05 10.19
C LYS A 34 -21.44 7.65 11.68
N LEU A 35 -21.74 6.39 11.98
CA LEU A 35 -21.74 5.86 13.34
C LEU A 35 -20.36 5.33 13.74
N ASN A 36 -19.71 4.57 12.86
CA ASN A 36 -18.44 3.91 13.11
C ASN A 36 -17.56 3.82 11.85
N GLU A 37 -16.45 4.55 11.84
CA GLU A 37 -15.47 4.50 10.73
C GLU A 37 -14.57 3.25 10.76
N VAL A 38 -14.51 2.54 11.90
CA VAL A 38 -13.70 1.34 12.09
C VAL A 38 -14.60 0.24 12.71
N PRO A 39 -15.41 -0.47 11.91
CA PRO A 39 -16.33 -1.48 12.43
C PRO A 39 -15.63 -2.68 13.10
N GLU A 40 -14.42 -3.02 12.66
CA GLU A 40 -13.64 -4.14 13.20
C GLU A 40 -12.21 -3.69 13.54
N PRO A 41 -11.57 -4.26 14.57
CA PRO A 41 -10.17 -4.01 14.84
C PRO A 41 -9.28 -4.64 13.77
N PRO A 42 -8.05 -4.14 13.56
CA PRO A 42 -7.08 -4.79 12.69
C PRO A 42 -6.80 -6.23 13.10
N ARG A 43 -6.86 -7.15 12.15
CA ARG A 43 -6.61 -8.59 12.39
C ARG A 43 -6.04 -9.27 11.16
N GLU A 44 -5.26 -10.32 11.40
CA GLU A 44 -4.86 -11.27 10.37
C GLU A 44 -6.01 -12.21 10.07
N ASN A 45 -6.15 -12.57 8.80
CA ASN A 45 -7.14 -13.54 8.36
C ASN A 45 -6.49 -14.92 8.36
N ILE A 46 -7.27 -15.92 8.77
CA ILE A 46 -6.82 -17.31 8.80
C ILE A 46 -6.75 -17.81 7.37
N LEU A 47 -5.57 -18.26 6.95
CA LEU A 47 -5.39 -19.03 5.72
C LEU A 47 -5.85 -20.46 6.00
N ILE A 48 -6.81 -20.93 5.22
CA ILE A 48 -7.34 -22.29 5.35
C ILE A 48 -6.65 -23.13 4.28
N PRO A 49 -5.81 -24.12 4.65
CA PRO A 49 -5.19 -25.02 3.68
C PRO A 49 -6.27 -25.76 2.90
N ASP A 50 -6.11 -25.78 1.58
CA ASP A 50 -7.02 -26.49 0.70
C ASP A 50 -6.66 -27.99 0.66
N VAL A 51 -7.54 -28.82 1.24
CA VAL A 51 -7.34 -30.27 1.31
C VAL A 51 -7.63 -30.86 -0.06
N GLY A 52 -6.59 -31.30 -0.78
CA GLY A 52 -6.71 -31.84 -2.14
C GLY A 52 -6.48 -30.83 -3.26
N SER A 53 -5.88 -29.69 -2.95
CA SER A 53 -5.54 -28.64 -3.91
C SER A 53 -4.75 -29.16 -5.11
N THR A 54 -5.15 -28.76 -6.32
CA THR A 54 -4.42 -29.04 -7.57
C THR A 54 -3.30 -28.03 -7.84
N HIS A 55 -3.15 -27.02 -6.98
CA HIS A 55 -2.14 -25.98 -7.07
C HIS A 55 -0.72 -26.52 -6.81
N TYR A 56 0.24 -26.00 -7.55
CA TYR A 56 1.66 -26.29 -7.39
C TYR A 56 2.25 -25.55 -6.17
N LEU A 57 1.74 -24.37 -5.82
CA LEU A 57 2.12 -23.66 -4.60
C LEU A 57 1.24 -24.12 -3.43
N SER A 58 1.83 -24.20 -2.24
CA SER A 58 1.03 -24.19 -1.01
C SER A 58 0.41 -22.81 -0.80
N ILE A 59 -0.70 -22.72 -0.08
CA ILE A 59 -1.37 -21.45 0.20
C ILE A 59 -0.45 -20.48 0.95
N GLU A 60 0.41 -20.98 1.83
CA GLU A 60 1.39 -20.18 2.56
C GLU A 60 2.45 -19.60 1.62
N ARG A 61 2.91 -20.40 0.65
CA ARG A 61 3.90 -19.97 -0.34
C ARG A 61 3.32 -18.94 -1.29
N GLU A 62 2.10 -19.16 -1.77
CA GLU A 62 1.38 -18.19 -2.60
C GLU A 62 1.19 -16.87 -1.83
N ASN A 63 0.79 -16.95 -0.56
CA ASN A 63 0.62 -15.78 0.30
C ASN A 63 1.93 -15.01 0.50
N GLU A 64 3.03 -15.70 0.77
CA GLU A 64 4.35 -15.08 0.89
C GLU A 64 4.75 -14.33 -0.38
N ILE A 65 4.70 -15.01 -1.53
CA ILE A 65 5.11 -14.44 -2.82
C ILE A 65 4.23 -13.22 -3.14
N ALA A 66 2.90 -13.38 -3.08
CA ALA A 66 1.96 -12.29 -3.36
C ALA A 66 2.14 -11.11 -2.40
N SER A 67 2.43 -11.36 -1.12
CA SER A 67 2.65 -10.31 -0.12
C SER A 67 3.94 -9.52 -0.36
N ASN A 68 5.03 -10.22 -0.72
CA ASN A 68 6.29 -9.59 -1.07
C ASN A 68 6.15 -8.72 -2.32
N LEU A 69 5.52 -9.26 -3.36
CA LEU A 69 5.25 -8.52 -4.58
C LEU A 69 4.29 -7.33 -4.32
N ALA A 70 3.24 -7.48 -3.53
CA ALA A 70 2.33 -6.39 -3.19
C ALA A 70 3.05 -5.24 -2.45
N PHE A 71 3.98 -5.56 -1.54
CA PHE A 71 4.80 -4.55 -0.87
C PHE A 71 5.65 -3.72 -1.85
N LEU A 72 6.33 -4.42 -2.78
CA LEU A 72 7.21 -3.84 -3.81
C LEU A 72 6.44 -3.13 -4.94
N SER A 73 5.15 -3.44 -5.13
CA SER A 73 4.34 -2.80 -6.18
C SER A 73 3.99 -1.34 -5.88
N ALA A 74 4.01 -0.94 -4.61
CA ALA A 74 3.71 0.44 -4.24
C ALA A 74 4.97 1.28 -4.39
N THR A 75 5.17 1.92 -5.54
CA THR A 75 6.38 2.71 -5.83
C THR A 75 6.31 4.18 -5.37
N SER A 76 5.19 4.59 -4.77
CA SER A 76 4.93 5.98 -4.37
C SER A 76 4.57 6.10 -2.89
N ASP A 77 4.88 7.24 -2.27
CA ASP A 77 4.40 7.62 -0.94
C ASP A 77 2.98 8.16 -0.90
N ASN A 78 2.32 8.21 -2.07
CA ASN A 78 0.92 8.58 -2.12
C ASN A 78 0.07 7.49 -1.47
N ASN A 79 -0.34 7.74 -0.23
CA ASN A 79 -1.24 6.88 0.55
C ASN A 79 -2.60 6.61 -0.13
N GLN A 80 -2.98 7.36 -1.16
CA GLN A 80 -4.18 7.11 -1.95
C GLN A 80 -3.94 6.15 -3.12
N LYS A 81 -2.69 5.95 -3.56
CA LYS A 81 -2.31 4.99 -4.61
C LYS A 81 -2.04 3.63 -3.97
N VAL A 82 -3.08 2.83 -3.86
CA VAL A 82 -3.03 1.45 -3.34
C VAL A 82 -2.91 0.50 -4.52
N MET A 83 -2.00 -0.45 -4.38
CA MET A 83 -1.71 -1.47 -5.39
C MET A 83 -2.15 -2.83 -4.84
N ALA A 84 -2.63 -3.70 -5.72
CA ALA A 84 -2.91 -5.10 -5.40
C ALA A 84 -2.19 -6.00 -6.39
N VAL A 85 -1.75 -7.16 -5.91
CA VAL A 85 -1.03 -8.18 -6.66
C VAL A 85 -1.61 -9.56 -6.31
N CYS A 86 -1.69 -10.42 -7.32
CA CYS A 86 -1.92 -11.86 -7.15
C CYS A 86 -1.00 -12.65 -8.10
N VAL A 87 -0.87 -13.95 -7.85
CA VAL A 87 0.03 -14.85 -8.58
C VAL A 87 -0.79 -16.00 -9.15
N GLU A 88 -1.10 -15.92 -10.44
CA GLU A 88 -1.81 -16.97 -11.19
C GLU A 88 -0.81 -18.05 -11.62
N GLU A 89 -1.01 -19.30 -11.22
CA GLU A 89 -0.17 -20.41 -11.67
C GLU A 89 -0.51 -20.82 -13.10
N HIS A 90 0.50 -21.00 -13.95
CA HIS A 90 0.29 -21.57 -15.27
C HIS A 90 -0.16 -23.03 -15.13
N PRO A 91 -1.05 -23.54 -16.01
CA PRO A 91 -1.51 -24.93 -15.95
C PRO A 91 -0.38 -25.97 -15.98
N THR A 92 0.75 -25.61 -16.59
CA THR A 92 1.96 -26.45 -16.70
C THR A 92 2.75 -26.57 -15.38
N GLY A 93 2.50 -25.70 -14.40
CA GLY A 93 3.28 -25.58 -13.17
C GLY A 93 4.70 -25.06 -13.37
N GLN A 94 5.02 -24.59 -14.57
CA GLN A 94 6.34 -24.06 -14.94
C GLN A 94 6.32 -22.55 -15.20
N GLY A 95 5.29 -21.86 -14.73
CA GLY A 95 5.20 -20.43 -14.88
C GLY A 95 4.15 -19.84 -13.96
N ILE A 96 4.20 -18.53 -13.78
CA ILE A 96 3.17 -17.72 -13.14
C ILE A 96 2.90 -16.46 -13.93
N THR A 97 1.67 -15.97 -13.84
CA THR A 97 1.30 -14.61 -14.25
C THR A 97 1.08 -13.76 -13.00
N ILE A 98 1.92 -12.75 -12.81
CA ILE A 98 1.77 -11.75 -11.76
C ILE A 98 0.82 -10.67 -12.28
N ARG A 99 -0.39 -10.62 -11.73
CA ARG A 99 -1.36 -9.58 -12.07
C ARG A 99 -1.31 -8.43 -11.09
N ILE A 100 -1.28 -7.21 -11.61
CA ILE A 100 -1.16 -5.98 -10.83
C ILE A 100 -2.34 -5.06 -11.11
N ALA A 101 -3.00 -4.56 -10.07
CA ALA A 101 -4.02 -3.53 -10.19
C ALA A 101 -3.72 -2.34 -9.28
N SER A 102 -4.26 -1.17 -9.63
CA SER A 102 -4.22 0.02 -8.78
C SER A 102 -5.57 0.70 -8.71
N ASN A 103 -5.92 1.21 -7.53
CA ASN A 103 -7.10 2.04 -7.37
C ASN A 103 -6.99 3.43 -8.03
N SER A 104 -5.80 3.83 -8.50
CA SER A 104 -5.58 5.13 -9.14
C SER A 104 -4.30 5.19 -9.97
N GLY A 105 -4.24 6.15 -10.88
CA GLY A 105 -3.05 6.42 -11.69
C GLY A 105 -2.79 5.40 -12.79
N ASP A 106 -1.61 5.55 -13.38
CA ASP A 106 -1.04 4.67 -14.40
C ASP A 106 -0.21 3.54 -13.76
N LEU A 107 -0.21 2.39 -14.45
CA LEU A 107 0.47 1.15 -14.05
C LEU A 107 1.75 0.90 -14.84
N SER A 108 2.08 1.70 -15.86
CA SER A 108 3.15 1.39 -16.82
C SER A 108 4.54 1.31 -16.16
N GLU A 109 4.86 2.27 -15.29
CA GLU A 109 6.13 2.29 -14.54
C GLU A 109 6.31 1.04 -13.67
N VAL A 110 5.30 0.71 -12.86
CA VAL A 110 5.33 -0.47 -11.97
C VAL A 110 5.40 -1.76 -12.80
N THR A 111 4.66 -1.83 -13.89
CA THR A 111 4.64 -3.00 -14.79
C THR A 111 6.01 -3.21 -15.42
N ASN A 112 6.66 -2.15 -15.91
CA ASN A 112 8.01 -2.22 -16.46
C ASN A 112 9.03 -2.66 -15.40
N GLY A 113 8.95 -2.08 -14.19
CA GLY A 113 9.78 -2.51 -13.07
C GLY A 113 9.61 -3.99 -12.74
N PHE A 114 8.36 -4.48 -12.71
CA PHE A 114 8.08 -5.88 -12.44
C PHE A 114 8.56 -6.83 -13.55
N ARG A 115 8.60 -6.40 -14.81
CA ARG A 115 9.21 -7.18 -15.90
C ARG A 115 10.72 -7.34 -15.68
N MET A 116 11.39 -6.31 -15.16
CA MET A 116 12.81 -6.41 -14.79
C MET A 116 13.00 -7.36 -13.59
N LEU A 117 12.15 -7.27 -12.56
CA LEU A 117 12.17 -8.21 -11.43
C LEU A 117 11.93 -9.65 -11.89
N ALA A 118 10.96 -9.87 -12.79
CA ALA A 118 10.65 -11.17 -13.38
C ALA A 118 11.88 -11.78 -14.07
N THR A 119 12.56 -11.01 -14.92
CA THR A 119 13.78 -11.45 -15.62
C THR A 119 14.84 -11.95 -14.65
N VAL A 120 15.09 -11.21 -13.56
CA VAL A 120 16.07 -11.62 -12.54
C VAL A 120 15.62 -12.87 -11.77
N LEU A 121 14.33 -13.00 -11.46
CA LEU A 121 13.79 -14.18 -10.77
C LEU A 121 13.81 -15.44 -11.65
N GLU A 122 13.58 -15.30 -12.95
CA GLU A 122 13.74 -16.39 -13.92
C GLU A 122 15.19 -16.86 -14.02
N GLN A 123 16.14 -15.92 -14.08
CA GLN A 123 17.57 -16.24 -14.02
C GLN A 123 17.93 -16.95 -12.71
N ALA A 124 17.43 -16.45 -11.57
CA ALA A 124 17.63 -17.09 -10.28
C ALA A 124 17.07 -18.53 -10.26
N ALA A 125 15.94 -18.79 -10.92
CA ALA A 125 15.33 -20.11 -11.00
C ALA A 125 16.20 -21.14 -11.77
N GLN A 126 17.04 -20.68 -12.70
CA GLN A 126 18.00 -21.53 -13.42
C GLN A 126 19.16 -21.97 -12.52
N ARG A 127 19.50 -21.16 -11.50
CA ARG A 127 20.58 -21.39 -10.53
C ARG A 127 21.99 -21.46 -11.13
N GLU A 128 22.20 -20.78 -12.24
CA GLU A 128 23.52 -20.69 -12.89
C GLU A 128 24.48 -19.83 -12.06
N ASN A 129 23.96 -18.75 -11.47
CA ASN A 129 24.72 -17.85 -10.60
C ASN A 129 24.64 -18.25 -9.12
N PRO A 130 25.62 -17.83 -8.30
CA PRO A 130 25.51 -17.86 -6.84
C PRO A 130 24.28 -17.10 -6.35
N ARG A 131 23.62 -17.62 -5.30
CA ARG A 131 22.42 -16.99 -4.71
C ARG A 131 22.66 -15.53 -4.30
N SER A 132 23.86 -15.19 -3.85
CA SER A 132 24.23 -13.82 -3.47
C SER A 132 24.22 -12.86 -4.65
N GLU A 133 24.61 -13.33 -5.84
CA GLU A 133 24.61 -12.51 -7.06
C GLU A 133 23.18 -12.25 -7.52
N ASP A 134 22.34 -13.29 -7.57
CA ASP A 134 20.91 -13.14 -7.89
C ASP A 134 20.20 -12.20 -6.90
N LEU A 135 20.54 -12.30 -5.61
CA LEU A 135 19.99 -11.43 -4.58
C LEU A 135 20.44 -9.98 -4.77
N ASN A 136 21.72 -9.75 -5.07
CA ASN A 136 22.21 -8.41 -5.33
C ASN A 136 21.55 -7.82 -6.60
N ALA A 137 21.44 -8.61 -7.67
CA ALA A 137 20.78 -8.20 -8.91
C ALA A 137 19.30 -7.84 -8.66
N LEU A 138 18.56 -8.68 -7.91
CA LEU A 138 17.16 -8.40 -7.62
C LEU A 138 17.03 -7.16 -6.71
N LEU A 139 17.90 -7.03 -5.70
CA LEU A 139 17.89 -5.88 -4.80
C LEU A 139 18.16 -4.57 -5.54
N GLN A 140 19.08 -4.55 -6.50
CA GLN A 140 19.33 -3.38 -7.34
C GLN A 140 18.07 -2.96 -8.11
N GLN A 141 17.37 -3.92 -8.73
CA GLN A 141 16.11 -3.64 -9.44
C GLN A 141 15.01 -3.16 -8.48
N VAL A 142 14.90 -3.76 -7.30
CA VAL A 142 13.95 -3.34 -6.24
C VAL A 142 14.22 -1.90 -5.80
N VAL A 143 15.48 -1.57 -5.49
CA VAL A 143 15.85 -0.23 -5.03
C VAL A 143 15.67 0.80 -6.13
N SER A 144 15.94 0.44 -7.38
CA SER A 144 15.66 1.30 -8.54
C SER A 144 14.16 1.59 -8.68
N LEU A 145 13.32 0.56 -8.57
CA LEU A 145 11.86 0.67 -8.70
C LEU A 145 11.23 1.50 -7.57
N ASP A 146 11.73 1.34 -6.34
CA ASP A 146 11.18 1.99 -5.14
C ASP A 146 11.98 3.21 -4.66
N ARG A 147 12.91 3.73 -5.48
CA ARG A 147 13.86 4.80 -5.12
C ARG A 147 13.20 5.96 -4.38
N ASP A 148 12.19 6.57 -4.99
CA ASP A 148 11.52 7.76 -4.44
C ASP A 148 10.85 7.45 -3.09
N ARG A 149 10.25 6.26 -2.97
CA ARG A 149 9.57 5.81 -1.76
C ARG A 149 10.53 5.42 -0.64
N ILE A 150 11.71 4.89 -0.96
CA ILE A 150 12.76 4.62 0.03
C ILE A 150 13.31 5.96 0.56
N LEU A 151 13.62 6.91 -0.33
CA LEU A 151 14.10 8.23 0.04
C LEU A 151 13.12 8.97 0.95
N SER A 152 11.83 8.93 0.64
CA SER A 152 10.78 9.51 1.49
C SER A 152 10.65 8.81 2.85
N ARG A 153 10.77 7.47 2.91
CA ARG A 153 10.80 6.76 4.21
C ARG A 153 11.98 7.17 5.08
N LEU A 154 13.14 7.38 4.47
CA LEU A 154 14.34 7.90 5.14
C LEU A 154 14.17 9.36 5.56
N ARG A 155 13.23 10.08 4.92
CA ARG A 155 13.07 11.55 4.98
C ARG A 155 14.36 12.24 4.56
N SER A 156 14.97 11.70 3.49
CA SER A 156 16.17 12.22 2.87
C SER A 156 15.89 13.57 2.22
N ARG A 157 16.91 14.44 2.12
CA ARG A 157 16.81 15.69 1.35
C ARG A 157 16.57 15.43 -0.15
N HIS A 158 16.95 14.24 -0.62
CA HIS A 158 16.76 13.81 -2.00
C HIS A 158 15.34 13.31 -2.30
N ALA A 159 14.48 13.22 -1.28
CA ALA A 159 13.10 12.82 -1.46
C ALA A 159 12.30 13.91 -2.18
N ARG A 160 11.58 13.53 -3.23
CA ARG A 160 10.65 14.43 -3.96
C ARG A 160 9.35 14.70 -3.20
N SER A 161 9.10 13.97 -2.12
CA SER A 161 7.87 14.02 -1.37
C SER A 161 7.78 15.26 -0.49
N ARG A 162 6.80 16.13 -0.72
CA ARG A 162 6.53 17.29 0.15
C ARG A 162 6.16 16.90 1.59
N ARG A 163 5.73 15.64 1.80
CA ARG A 163 5.31 15.12 3.12
C ARG A 163 6.47 14.98 4.11
N THR A 164 7.71 15.04 3.65
CA THR A 164 8.92 14.91 4.48
C THR A 164 9.57 16.25 4.81
N ILE A 165 9.12 17.36 4.21
CA ILE A 165 9.66 18.70 4.44
C ILE A 165 9.50 19.07 5.93
N GLY A 166 10.58 19.60 6.53
CA GLY A 166 10.64 20.00 7.94
C GLY A 166 10.64 18.84 8.94
N LYS A 167 10.54 17.58 8.47
CA LYS A 167 10.61 16.41 9.35
C LYS A 167 12.05 15.96 9.52
N GLN A 168 12.41 15.62 10.75
CA GLN A 168 13.71 15.06 11.04
C GLN A 168 13.90 13.69 10.37
N ALA A 169 15.11 13.46 9.85
CA ALA A 169 15.52 12.20 9.22
C ALA A 169 15.26 10.99 10.13
N LEU A 170 14.77 9.90 9.54
CA LEU A 170 14.41 8.68 10.30
C LEU A 170 15.61 8.10 11.04
N ILE A 171 16.78 8.05 10.37
CA ILE A 171 18.01 7.49 10.96
C ILE A 171 18.55 8.37 12.09
N ALA A 172 18.40 9.69 11.99
CA ALA A 172 18.75 10.61 13.07
C ALA A 172 17.83 10.42 14.29
N GLN A 173 16.53 10.22 14.08
CA GLN A 173 15.58 9.90 15.15
C GLN A 173 15.91 8.58 15.84
N LEU A 174 16.26 7.55 15.06
CA LEU A 174 16.69 6.26 15.60
C LEU A 174 17.93 6.41 16.50
N ASN A 175 18.95 7.13 16.02
CA ASN A 175 20.16 7.37 16.80
C ASN A 175 19.85 8.12 18.10
N GLN A 176 19.12 9.24 18.04
CA GLN A 176 18.74 9.97 19.25
C GLN A 176 18.00 9.09 20.28
N ALA A 177 17.09 8.23 19.80
CA ALA A 177 16.36 7.32 20.68
C ALA A 177 17.25 6.24 21.33
N ILE A 178 18.22 5.69 20.60
CA ILE A 178 19.14 4.66 21.11
C ILE A 178 20.17 5.23 22.10
N TYR A 179 20.59 6.49 21.91
CA TYR A 179 21.55 7.15 22.80
C TYR A 179 20.93 7.82 24.03
N ASP A 180 19.59 7.81 24.15
CA ASP A 180 18.85 8.32 25.30
C ASP A 180 19.30 7.66 26.62
N LYS A 181 19.45 8.48 27.67
CA LYS A 181 19.97 8.02 28.97
C LYS A 181 19.03 7.05 29.70
N ALA A 182 17.71 7.17 29.50
CA ALA A 182 16.71 6.30 30.11
C ALA A 182 16.71 4.89 29.49
N VAL A 183 17.11 4.77 28.22
CA VAL A 183 17.27 3.49 27.53
C VAL A 183 18.42 2.67 28.14
N LYS A 184 19.45 3.32 28.68
CA LYS A 184 20.63 2.67 29.28
C LYS A 184 20.46 2.19 30.73
N THR A 185 19.57 2.81 31.51
CA THR A 185 19.67 2.83 32.98
C THR A 185 18.93 1.71 33.72
N LYS A 186 18.09 0.90 33.05
CA LYS A 186 17.25 -0.11 33.75
C LYS A 186 17.23 -1.51 33.16
N SER A 187 17.82 -1.73 31.98
CA SER A 187 17.91 -3.08 31.42
C SER A 187 19.23 -3.70 31.90
N GLY A 188 19.17 -4.65 32.84
CA GLY A 188 20.33 -5.45 33.31
C GLY A 188 20.92 -6.36 32.22
N SER A 189 20.81 -5.96 30.95
CA SER A 189 21.32 -6.66 29.78
C SER A 189 22.83 -6.47 29.66
N VAL A 190 23.50 -7.55 29.30
CA VAL A 190 24.95 -7.67 29.11
C VAL A 190 25.46 -6.54 28.21
N THR A 191 26.50 -5.82 28.64
CA THR A 191 27.12 -4.68 27.96
C THR A 191 27.39 -4.90 26.47
N SER A 192 27.65 -6.15 26.04
CA SER A 192 27.89 -6.51 24.64
C SER A 192 26.67 -6.35 23.72
N CYS A 193 25.45 -6.65 24.20
CA CYS A 193 24.23 -6.52 23.41
C CYS A 193 23.94 -5.06 23.04
N TRP A 194 24.19 -4.14 23.97
CA TRP A 194 24.00 -2.71 23.74
C TRP A 194 25.02 -2.11 22.79
N ASN A 195 26.24 -2.64 22.76
CA ASN A 195 27.25 -2.20 21.81
C ASN A 195 26.81 -2.58 20.39
N ALA A 196 26.36 -3.82 20.15
CA ALA A 196 25.85 -4.24 18.85
C ALA A 196 24.68 -3.36 18.34
N ILE A 197 23.73 -3.01 19.21
CA ILE A 197 22.62 -2.09 18.85
C ILE A 197 23.15 -0.71 18.44
N ARG A 198 24.13 -0.17 19.18
CA ARG A 198 24.71 1.13 18.86
C ARG A 198 25.54 1.08 17.59
N ASP A 199 26.33 0.04 17.41
CA ASP A 199 27.18 -0.15 16.24
C ASP A 199 26.31 -0.23 14.98
N GLY A 200 25.21 -0.99 15.00
CA GLY A 200 24.24 -1.04 13.89
C GLY A 200 23.54 0.30 13.63
N ALA A 201 23.18 1.05 14.68
CA ALA A 201 22.59 2.39 14.53
C ALA A 201 23.59 3.42 13.95
N GLN A 202 24.86 3.32 14.34
CA GLN A 202 25.95 4.13 13.81
C GLN A 202 26.28 3.77 12.36
N SER A 203 26.28 2.47 12.03
CA SER A 203 26.44 1.97 10.66
C SER A 203 25.36 2.56 9.74
N LEU A 204 24.09 2.48 10.14
CA LEU A 204 22.99 3.15 9.44
C LEU A 204 23.18 4.67 9.34
N GLN A 205 23.66 5.31 10.40
CA GLN A 205 23.94 6.75 10.40
C GLN A 205 25.04 7.12 9.41
N ALA A 206 26.11 6.34 9.32
CA ALA A 206 27.21 6.57 8.39
C ALA A 206 26.75 6.44 6.93
N LEU A 207 25.98 5.39 6.62
CA LEU A 207 25.37 5.20 5.30
C LEU A 207 24.41 6.33 4.94
N PHE A 208 23.57 6.77 5.89
CA PHE A 208 22.67 7.90 5.67
C PHE A 208 23.43 9.21 5.45
N THR A 209 24.49 9.47 6.20
CA THR A 209 25.36 10.65 5.98
C THR A 209 26.01 10.61 4.60
N ARG A 210 26.46 9.43 4.14
CA ARG A 210 26.99 9.24 2.77
C ARG A 210 25.93 9.59 1.73
N LEU A 211 24.70 9.07 1.87
CA LEU A 211 23.57 9.41 0.99
C LEU A 211 23.32 10.92 0.96
N GLU A 212 23.25 11.56 2.12
CA GLU A 212 23.04 13.01 2.26
C GLU A 212 24.25 13.85 1.84
N SER A 213 25.39 13.27 1.47
CA SER A 213 26.56 14.01 0.97
C SER A 213 26.57 14.16 -0.56
N ILE A 214 25.84 13.29 -1.26
CA ILE A 214 25.67 13.29 -2.72
C ILE A 214 25.04 14.63 -3.13
N LEU A 215 25.69 15.36 -4.06
CA LEU A 215 25.27 16.73 -4.43
C LEU A 215 24.20 16.72 -5.52
N ASP A 216 24.36 15.87 -6.53
CA ASP A 216 23.39 15.73 -7.61
C ASP A 216 22.91 14.27 -7.73
N PRO A 217 21.73 13.96 -7.17
CA PRO A 217 21.17 12.62 -7.21
C PRO A 217 20.71 12.20 -8.63
N HIS A 218 20.63 13.12 -9.59
CA HIS A 218 20.31 12.81 -10.99
C HIS A 218 21.56 12.41 -11.77
N ALA A 219 22.67 13.13 -11.62
CA ALA A 219 23.95 12.75 -12.24
C ALA A 219 24.60 11.52 -11.57
N GLN A 220 24.40 11.32 -10.27
CA GLN A 220 24.99 10.23 -9.49
C GLN A 220 23.97 9.12 -9.18
N GLY A 221 23.05 8.87 -10.11
CA GLY A 221 21.95 7.92 -9.92
C GLY A 221 22.41 6.52 -9.49
N VAL A 222 23.54 6.02 -10.01
CA VAL A 222 24.10 4.71 -9.65
C VAL A 222 24.56 4.69 -8.18
N GLU A 223 25.33 5.68 -7.75
CA GLU A 223 25.83 5.76 -6.37
C GLU A 223 24.68 5.88 -5.36
N VAL A 224 23.65 6.66 -5.69
CA VAL A 224 22.43 6.75 -4.85
C VAL A 224 21.81 5.36 -4.68
N LEU A 225 21.63 4.60 -5.76
CA LEU A 225 21.01 3.28 -5.69
C LEU A 225 21.86 2.28 -4.89
N GLU A 226 23.19 2.32 -5.03
CA GLU A 226 24.11 1.48 -4.24
C GLU A 226 23.97 1.77 -2.74
N VAL A 227 24.05 3.04 -2.34
CA VAL A 227 23.93 3.44 -0.93
C VAL A 227 22.55 3.09 -0.37
N LEU A 228 21.48 3.26 -1.15
CA LEU A 228 20.14 2.85 -0.73
C LEU A 228 20.04 1.33 -0.53
N GLY A 229 20.68 0.54 -1.40
CA GLY A 229 20.81 -0.91 -1.25
C GLY A 229 21.54 -1.31 0.03
N GLU A 230 22.64 -0.64 0.36
CA GLU A 230 23.38 -0.82 1.61
C GLU A 230 22.51 -0.47 2.83
N ILE A 231 21.77 0.65 2.79
CA ILE A 231 20.90 1.07 3.89
C ILE A 231 19.79 0.04 4.17
N VAL A 232 19.09 -0.45 3.14
CA VAL A 232 17.99 -1.42 3.37
C VAL A 232 18.50 -2.78 3.82
N LYS A 233 19.70 -3.18 3.37
CA LYS A 233 20.38 -4.39 3.85
C LYS A 233 20.80 -4.24 5.31
N GLU A 234 21.39 -3.12 5.68
CA GLU A 234 21.80 -2.84 7.06
C GLU A 234 20.59 -2.75 8.00
N ALA A 235 19.49 -2.12 7.55
CA ALA A 235 18.24 -2.09 8.31
C ALA A 235 17.68 -3.50 8.55
N TYR A 236 17.83 -4.41 7.58
CA TYR A 236 17.47 -5.82 7.74
C TYR A 236 18.35 -6.54 8.77
N THR A 237 19.68 -6.42 8.67
CA THR A 237 20.60 -6.99 9.67
C THR A 237 20.27 -6.47 11.07
N PHE A 238 20.12 -5.15 11.20
CA PHE A 238 19.79 -4.48 12.45
C PHE A 238 18.49 -4.98 13.08
N THR A 239 17.40 -5.11 12.31
CA THR A 239 16.10 -5.56 12.81
C THR A 239 16.02 -7.07 13.05
N LYS A 240 16.83 -7.87 12.36
CA LYS A 240 16.92 -9.31 12.58
C LYS A 240 17.61 -9.65 13.89
N GLU A 241 18.64 -8.88 14.24
CA GLU A 241 19.46 -9.12 15.44
C GLU A 241 18.91 -8.44 16.69
N ASN A 242 18.04 -7.44 16.53
CA ASN A 242 17.59 -6.59 17.63
C ASN A 242 16.07 -6.35 17.59
N ASP A 243 15.39 -6.59 18.72
CA ASP A 243 13.98 -6.19 18.89
C ASP A 243 13.90 -4.74 19.38
N LEU A 244 13.79 -3.81 18.43
CA LEU A 244 13.72 -2.37 18.71
C LEU A 244 12.52 -1.99 19.60
N SER A 245 11.43 -2.76 19.60
CA SER A 245 10.27 -2.51 20.46
C SER A 245 10.62 -2.74 21.93
N THR A 246 11.43 -3.76 22.21
CA THR A 246 11.95 -4.01 23.57
C THR A 246 12.99 -2.98 23.96
N THR A 247 13.90 -2.63 23.05
CA THR A 247 14.95 -1.62 23.26
C THR A 247 14.37 -0.25 23.62
N LEU A 248 13.33 0.19 22.91
CA LEU A 248 12.75 1.52 23.08
C LEU A 248 11.64 1.61 24.14
N ARG A 249 11.34 0.51 24.87
CA ARG A 249 10.29 0.48 25.90
C ARG A 249 10.42 1.63 26.90
N ASN A 250 11.66 1.89 27.34
CA ASN A 250 12.00 2.89 28.35
C ASN A 250 12.44 4.25 27.78
N PHE A 251 12.32 4.44 26.46
CA PHE A 251 12.67 5.73 25.83
C PHE A 251 11.89 6.88 26.49
N SER A 252 12.60 7.95 26.85
CA SER A 252 12.04 9.07 27.63
C SER A 252 11.53 10.24 26.79
N GLY A 253 11.83 10.26 25.48
CA GLY A 253 11.30 11.28 24.56
C GLY A 253 9.87 11.00 24.10
N ASP A 254 9.52 11.50 22.92
CA ASP A 254 8.17 11.38 22.36
C ASP A 254 7.66 9.91 22.37
N PRO A 255 6.59 9.60 23.13
CA PRO A 255 6.01 8.26 23.19
C PRO A 255 5.59 7.71 21.83
N SER A 256 5.25 8.58 20.86
CA SER A 256 4.87 8.16 19.51
C SER A 256 6.01 7.44 18.77
N LEU A 257 7.26 7.81 19.07
CA LEU A 257 8.46 7.23 18.45
C LEU A 257 8.70 5.77 18.88
N LYS A 258 8.22 5.36 20.06
CA LYS A 258 8.35 3.98 20.56
C LYS A 258 7.69 2.97 19.63
N LYS A 259 6.58 3.36 19.00
CA LYS A 259 5.86 2.54 18.01
C LYS A 259 6.33 2.85 16.59
N HIS A 260 6.57 4.12 16.28
CA HIS A 260 6.93 4.53 14.92
C HIS A 260 8.29 3.98 14.46
N LEU A 261 9.33 4.05 15.29
CA LEU A 261 10.68 3.66 14.89
C LEU A 261 10.78 2.16 14.54
N PRO A 262 10.29 1.21 15.36
CA PRO A 262 10.27 -0.21 14.98
C PRO A 262 9.55 -0.45 13.66
N GLU A 263 8.37 0.16 13.46
CA GLU A 263 7.60 -0.01 12.23
C GLU A 263 8.32 0.59 11.01
N ALA A 264 8.92 1.77 11.15
CA ALA A 264 9.58 2.48 10.06
C ALA A 264 10.88 1.80 9.62
N ILE A 265 11.70 1.35 10.57
CA ILE A 265 12.93 0.60 10.27
C ILE A 265 12.59 -0.78 9.70
N SER A 266 11.55 -1.46 10.23
CA SER A 266 11.08 -2.72 9.65
C SER A 266 10.61 -2.57 8.20
N LYS A 267 10.00 -1.42 7.85
CA LYS A 267 9.62 -1.11 6.46
C LYS A 267 10.82 -0.90 5.55
N LEU A 268 11.94 -0.38 6.05
CA LEU A 268 13.19 -0.31 5.29
C LEU A 268 13.80 -1.70 5.12
N ALA A 269 13.88 -2.48 6.20
CA ALA A 269 14.36 -3.86 6.19
C ALA A 269 13.56 -4.76 5.23
N ARG A 270 12.27 -4.49 5.05
CA ARG A 270 11.37 -5.30 4.20
C ARG A 270 11.81 -5.34 2.74
N TYR A 271 12.50 -4.32 2.23
CA TYR A 271 13.02 -4.33 0.86
C TYR A 271 14.04 -5.46 0.65
N TYR A 272 15.00 -5.58 1.56
CA TYR A 272 16.00 -6.65 1.50
C TYR A 272 15.39 -8.02 1.78
N SER A 273 14.50 -8.13 2.79
CA SER A 273 13.89 -9.43 3.12
C SER A 273 12.96 -9.94 2.02
N ALA A 274 12.16 -9.07 1.41
CA ALA A 274 11.31 -9.44 0.27
C ALA A 274 12.15 -9.93 -0.93
N ALA A 275 13.25 -9.25 -1.26
CA ALA A 275 14.17 -9.69 -2.31
C ALA A 275 14.78 -11.07 -1.97
N SER A 276 15.25 -11.26 -0.74
CA SER A 276 15.82 -12.55 -0.29
C SER A 276 14.79 -13.69 -0.32
N GLU A 277 13.56 -13.44 0.14
CA GLU A 277 12.47 -14.42 0.16
C GLU A 277 12.03 -14.80 -1.27
N LEU A 278 11.92 -13.83 -2.18
CA LEU A 278 11.61 -14.09 -3.59
C LEU A 278 12.72 -14.88 -4.30
N VAL A 279 14.00 -14.54 -4.07
CA VAL A 279 15.13 -15.33 -4.62
C VAL A 279 15.15 -16.74 -4.02
N CYS A 280 14.85 -16.91 -2.73
CA CYS A 280 14.67 -18.24 -2.13
C CYS A 280 13.56 -19.02 -2.84
N ALA A 281 12.41 -18.39 -3.08
CA ALA A 281 11.26 -19.01 -3.73
C ALA A 281 11.58 -19.41 -5.18
N ALA A 282 12.23 -18.54 -5.95
CA ALA A 282 12.67 -18.84 -7.31
C ALA A 282 13.68 -19.98 -7.35
N ARG A 283 14.60 -20.02 -6.37
CA ARG A 283 15.63 -21.05 -6.27
C ARG A 283 15.16 -22.33 -5.60
N ASP A 284 13.92 -22.46 -5.12
CA ASP A 284 13.44 -23.70 -4.51
C ASP A 284 13.28 -24.82 -5.57
N LYS A 285 13.89 -25.99 -5.35
CA LYS A 285 13.84 -27.13 -6.29
C LYS A 285 12.44 -27.69 -6.47
N LYS A 286 11.57 -27.51 -5.48
CA LYS A 286 10.18 -27.95 -5.49
C LYS A 286 9.27 -26.92 -6.19
N CYS A 287 9.70 -25.66 -6.26
CA CYS A 287 8.95 -24.56 -6.84
C CYS A 287 9.43 -24.30 -8.27
N ARG A 288 8.64 -24.68 -9.27
CA ARG A 288 9.00 -24.48 -10.70
C ARG A 288 8.32 -23.29 -11.34
N VAL A 289 7.46 -22.60 -10.60
CA VAL A 289 6.62 -21.53 -11.12
C VAL A 289 7.42 -20.31 -11.59
N PHE A 290 8.65 -20.10 -11.08
CA PHE A 290 9.51 -18.97 -11.49
C PHE A 290 10.28 -19.20 -12.79
N ARG A 291 10.04 -20.30 -13.53
CA ARG A 291 10.72 -20.54 -14.81
C ARG A 291 10.24 -19.64 -15.94
N ASN A 292 8.99 -19.18 -15.85
CA ASN A 292 8.37 -18.25 -16.79
C ASN A 292 7.45 -17.33 -16.01
N ILE A 293 7.68 -16.03 -16.05
CA ILE A 293 6.97 -15.04 -15.26
C ILE A 293 6.41 -13.98 -16.21
N GLU A 294 5.09 -13.95 -16.29
CA GLU A 294 4.37 -12.94 -17.06
C GLU A 294 3.88 -11.84 -16.14
N ILE A 295 3.94 -10.58 -16.60
CA ILE A 295 3.43 -9.43 -15.85
C ILE A 295 2.25 -8.85 -16.61
N GLU A 296 1.06 -8.88 -15.99
CA GLU A 296 -0.16 -8.37 -16.61
C GLU A 296 -0.83 -7.29 -15.72
N PRO A 297 -0.84 -6.01 -16.15
CA PRO A 297 -1.61 -5.00 -15.45
C PRO A 297 -3.10 -5.16 -15.75
N PHE A 298 -3.94 -4.96 -14.75
CA PHE A 298 -5.39 -4.90 -14.91
C PHE A 298 -5.98 -3.65 -14.29
N LYS A 299 -6.89 -3.03 -15.02
CA LYS A 299 -7.69 -1.90 -14.55
C LYS A 299 -9.11 -2.07 -15.03
N VAL A 300 -10.06 -2.02 -14.10
CA VAL A 300 -11.48 -2.08 -14.45
C VAL A 300 -11.81 -0.87 -15.32
N PRO A 301 -12.40 -1.06 -16.52
CA PRO A 301 -12.84 0.05 -17.34
C PRO A 301 -13.97 0.79 -16.61
N MET A 302 -13.76 2.09 -16.38
CA MET A 302 -14.72 2.95 -15.68
C MET A 302 -15.53 3.76 -16.70
N PRO A 303 -16.86 3.59 -16.79
CA PRO A 303 -17.71 4.43 -17.62
C PRO A 303 -17.55 5.92 -17.26
N THR A 304 -17.63 6.81 -18.26
CA THR A 304 -17.46 8.27 -18.07
C THR A 304 -18.48 8.85 -17.08
N SER A 305 -19.68 8.30 -17.01
CA SER A 305 -20.71 8.65 -16.02
C SER A 305 -20.24 8.41 -14.58
N ILE A 306 -19.51 7.32 -14.34
CA ILE A 306 -19.00 6.92 -13.03
C ILE A 306 -17.70 7.67 -12.70
N GLN A 307 -16.86 7.98 -13.69
CA GLN A 307 -15.66 8.80 -13.48
C GLN A 307 -15.97 10.19 -12.91
N LYS A 308 -17.13 10.75 -13.24
CA LYS A 308 -17.63 12.02 -12.68
C LYS A 308 -18.11 11.90 -11.22
N THR A 309 -18.33 10.68 -10.74
CA THR A 309 -18.71 10.43 -9.34
C THR A 309 -17.46 10.29 -8.47
N SER A 310 -17.61 10.48 -7.15
CA SER A 310 -16.52 10.24 -6.19
C SER A 310 -16.28 8.75 -5.88
N LYS A 311 -16.91 7.81 -6.62
CA LYS A 311 -16.82 6.36 -6.43
C LYS A 311 -15.41 5.85 -6.78
N LYS A 312 -14.93 4.85 -6.04
CA LYS A 312 -13.61 4.23 -6.21
C LYS A 312 -13.70 2.71 -6.04
N VAL A 313 -13.34 1.98 -7.08
CA VAL A 313 -13.11 0.53 -6.99
C VAL A 313 -11.69 0.30 -6.46
N HIS A 314 -11.61 -0.36 -5.31
CA HIS A 314 -10.33 -0.67 -4.66
C HIS A 314 -9.52 -1.68 -5.49
N ALA A 315 -8.19 -1.69 -5.35
CA ALA A 315 -7.31 -2.51 -6.17
C ALA A 315 -7.57 -4.02 -5.99
N GLU A 316 -7.88 -4.46 -4.75
CA GLU A 316 -8.25 -5.85 -4.46
C GLU A 316 -9.51 -6.27 -5.20
N VAL A 317 -10.52 -5.39 -5.23
CA VAL A 317 -11.78 -5.62 -5.94
C VAL A 317 -11.54 -5.69 -7.45
N GLN A 318 -10.64 -4.87 -8.01
CA GLN A 318 -10.31 -4.97 -9.43
C GLN A 318 -9.74 -6.34 -9.80
N LEU A 319 -8.78 -6.86 -9.03
CA LEU A 319 -8.23 -8.20 -9.29
C LEU A 319 -9.27 -9.31 -9.09
N LEU A 320 -10.14 -9.22 -8.08
CA LEU A 320 -11.22 -10.20 -7.91
C LEU A 320 -12.14 -10.21 -9.15
N PHE A 321 -12.55 -9.03 -9.62
CA PHE A 321 -13.46 -8.93 -10.77
C PHE A 321 -12.81 -9.30 -12.11
N TYR A 322 -11.49 -9.25 -12.21
CA TYR A 322 -10.79 -9.88 -13.34
C TYR A 322 -11.15 -11.37 -13.45
N TYR A 323 -11.08 -12.13 -12.35
CA TYR A 323 -11.37 -13.57 -12.36
C TYR A 323 -12.87 -13.90 -12.38
N GLU A 324 -13.73 -12.94 -12.07
CA GLU A 324 -15.18 -13.09 -12.31
C GLU A 324 -15.54 -12.89 -13.78
N LEU A 325 -14.73 -12.16 -14.55
CA LEU A 325 -14.86 -12.01 -16.00
C LEU A 325 -14.20 -13.15 -16.80
N HIS A 326 -13.13 -13.76 -16.26
CA HIS A 326 -12.32 -14.77 -16.97
C HIS A 326 -12.38 -16.10 -16.23
N LEU A 327 -13.46 -16.85 -16.44
CA LEU A 327 -13.71 -18.15 -15.77
C LEU A 327 -12.82 -19.29 -16.29
N ASP A 328 -12.22 -19.10 -17.47
CA ASP A 328 -11.27 -20.01 -18.12
C ASP A 328 -9.88 -19.96 -17.49
N ARG A 329 -9.59 -18.93 -16.70
CA ARG A 329 -8.26 -18.73 -16.11
C ARG A 329 -8.09 -19.47 -14.78
N PRO A 330 -6.90 -20.04 -14.52
CA PRO A 330 -6.57 -20.54 -13.19
C PRO A 330 -6.77 -19.44 -12.15
N ARG A 331 -7.46 -19.75 -11.05
CA ARG A 331 -7.75 -18.75 -10.02
C ARG A 331 -6.66 -18.80 -8.94
N PRO A 332 -5.98 -17.69 -8.63
CA PRO A 332 -5.15 -17.63 -7.43
C PRO A 332 -6.05 -17.74 -6.19
N ARG A 333 -5.48 -18.20 -5.09
CA ARG A 333 -6.17 -18.23 -3.80
C ARG A 333 -5.92 -16.95 -3.03
N ILE A 334 -4.82 -16.24 -3.28
CA ILE A 334 -4.42 -15.05 -2.52
C ILE A 334 -4.43 -13.78 -3.39
N ILE A 335 -5.04 -12.72 -2.87
CA ILE A 335 -4.88 -11.35 -3.39
C ILE A 335 -4.31 -10.49 -2.27
N CYS A 336 -3.13 -9.92 -2.49
CA CYS A 336 -2.46 -9.06 -1.53
C CYS A 336 -2.45 -7.62 -2.02
N SER A 337 -2.56 -6.66 -1.12
CA SER A 337 -2.41 -5.24 -1.43
C SER A 337 -1.28 -4.59 -0.61
N SER A 338 -0.81 -3.44 -1.08
CA SER A 338 0.26 -2.67 -0.42
C SER A 338 -0.16 -2.06 0.92
N LYS A 339 -1.44 -2.20 1.27
CA LYS A 339 -2.06 -1.94 2.57
C LYS A 339 -2.88 -3.16 2.96
N SER A 340 -3.19 -3.34 4.24
CA SER A 340 -4.18 -4.33 4.63
C SER A 340 -5.54 -4.03 3.99
N ALA A 341 -6.37 -5.05 3.79
CA ALA A 341 -7.69 -4.85 3.22
C ALA A 341 -8.54 -3.92 4.11
N CYS A 342 -9.36 -3.09 3.47
CA CYS A 342 -10.36 -2.31 4.20
C CYS A 342 -11.50 -3.21 4.70
N TYR A 343 -12.35 -2.69 5.59
CA TYR A 343 -13.49 -3.44 6.12
C TYR A 343 -14.37 -4.03 5.01
N LEU A 344 -14.72 -3.21 4.01
CA LEU A 344 -15.61 -3.63 2.92
C LEU A 344 -14.95 -4.64 1.97
N CYS A 345 -13.66 -4.48 1.65
CA CYS A 345 -12.92 -5.47 0.86
C CYS A 345 -12.83 -6.80 1.62
N ASN A 346 -12.44 -6.75 2.90
CA ASN A 346 -12.35 -7.94 3.73
C ASN A 346 -13.69 -8.69 3.84
N LEU A 347 -14.78 -7.97 4.08
CA LEU A 347 -16.12 -8.54 4.21
C LEU A 347 -16.61 -9.13 2.88
N PHE A 348 -16.39 -8.43 1.77
CA PHE A 348 -16.76 -8.94 0.45
C PHE A 348 -15.96 -10.19 0.08
N PHE A 349 -14.65 -10.21 0.31
CA PHE A 349 -13.79 -11.38 0.08
C PHE A 349 -14.24 -12.58 0.95
N HIS A 350 -14.56 -12.32 2.21
CA HIS A 350 -15.08 -13.36 3.11
C HIS A 350 -16.36 -14.01 2.59
N PHE A 351 -17.34 -13.22 2.12
CA PHE A 351 -18.58 -13.76 1.56
C PHE A 351 -18.42 -14.37 0.17
N HIS A 352 -17.49 -13.85 -0.62
CA HIS A 352 -17.15 -14.39 -1.93
C HIS A 352 -16.50 -15.77 -1.83
N GLY A 353 -15.61 -15.97 -0.85
CA GLY A 353 -15.00 -17.26 -0.52
C GLY A 353 -13.99 -17.79 -1.54
N GLY A 354 -13.92 -17.23 -2.75
CA GLY A 354 -12.99 -17.66 -3.79
C GLY A 354 -11.55 -17.11 -3.67
N PHE A 355 -11.33 -16.10 -2.82
CA PHE A 355 -10.03 -15.46 -2.64
C PHE A 355 -9.83 -15.09 -1.17
N HIS A 356 -8.58 -15.12 -0.72
CA HIS A 356 -8.16 -14.67 0.59
C HIS A 356 -7.38 -13.36 0.49
N VAL A 357 -7.68 -12.44 1.40
CA VAL A 357 -6.82 -11.30 1.74
C VAL A 357 -6.12 -11.62 3.06
N PRO A 358 -4.80 -11.39 3.22
CA PRO A 358 -4.08 -11.91 4.39
C PRO A 358 -4.41 -11.18 5.69
N ARG A 359 -4.80 -9.90 5.59
CA ARG A 359 -5.01 -9.02 6.75
C ARG A 359 -6.01 -7.93 6.43
N THR A 360 -6.80 -7.54 7.43
CA THR A 360 -7.66 -6.35 7.38
C THR A 360 -7.21 -5.31 8.40
N HIS A 361 -7.33 -4.03 8.05
CA HIS A 361 -7.22 -2.93 9.02
C HIS A 361 -8.59 -2.50 9.57
N GLY A 362 -9.69 -2.99 9.01
CA GLY A 362 -11.05 -2.80 9.58
C GLY A 362 -11.65 -1.39 9.45
N ARG A 363 -11.00 -0.48 8.72
CA ARG A 363 -11.56 0.87 8.42
C ARG A 363 -12.48 0.79 7.20
N LEU A 364 -13.60 1.51 7.28
CA LEU A 364 -14.61 1.59 6.24
C LEU A 364 -14.41 2.86 5.39
N TYR A 365 -14.48 2.72 4.06
CA TYR A 365 -14.38 3.83 3.12
C TYR A 365 -15.71 4.05 2.39
N GLU A 366 -16.28 5.25 2.52
CA GLU A 366 -17.58 5.59 1.91
C GLU A 366 -17.58 5.61 0.39
N ARG A 367 -16.43 5.91 -0.22
CA ARG A 367 -16.26 5.98 -1.67
C ARG A 367 -16.08 4.59 -2.29
N TRP A 368 -16.03 3.53 -1.49
CA TRP A 368 -15.87 2.16 -1.99
C TRP A 368 -17.04 1.78 -2.89
N ALA A 369 -16.73 1.18 -4.03
CA ALA A 369 -17.72 0.73 -5.01
C ALA A 369 -17.36 -0.64 -5.57
N LEU A 370 -18.39 -1.37 -5.98
CA LEU A 370 -18.31 -2.58 -6.77
C LEU A 370 -18.54 -2.25 -8.26
N PRO A 371 -17.85 -2.94 -9.18
CA PRO A 371 -17.97 -2.69 -10.61
C PRO A 371 -19.16 -3.45 -11.22
N ASP A 372 -20.37 -3.04 -10.85
CA ASP A 372 -21.64 -3.63 -11.28
C ASP A 372 -22.00 -3.38 -12.75
N TRP A 373 -21.30 -2.48 -13.42
CA TRP A 373 -21.41 -2.22 -14.86
C TRP A 373 -20.63 -3.21 -15.73
N LEU A 374 -19.89 -4.14 -15.12
CA LEU A 374 -19.18 -5.18 -15.86
C LEU A 374 -20.16 -6.25 -16.36
N ASP A 375 -19.94 -6.73 -17.57
CA ASP A 375 -20.71 -7.82 -18.17
C ASP A 375 -20.28 -9.17 -17.58
N ILE A 376 -20.72 -9.40 -16.35
CA ILE A 376 -20.40 -10.63 -15.61
C ILE A 376 -21.24 -11.79 -16.16
N PRO A 377 -20.64 -12.98 -16.40
CA PRO A 377 -21.40 -14.16 -16.83
C PRO A 377 -22.60 -14.44 -15.92
N ARG A 378 -23.77 -14.74 -16.51
CA ARG A 378 -25.03 -14.95 -15.75
C ARG A 378 -24.91 -15.96 -14.61
N GLU A 379 -24.15 -17.04 -14.83
CA GLU A 379 -23.88 -18.07 -13.82
C GLU A 379 -23.24 -17.50 -12.54
N ARG A 380 -22.45 -16.43 -12.67
CA ARG A 380 -21.81 -15.72 -11.56
C ARG A 380 -22.69 -14.64 -10.95
N GLN A 381 -23.59 -14.04 -11.74
CA GLN A 381 -24.46 -12.96 -11.27
C GLN A 381 -25.30 -13.41 -10.06
N GLN A 382 -25.90 -14.60 -10.09
CA GLN A 382 -26.70 -15.12 -8.97
C GLN A 382 -25.88 -15.25 -7.68
N ASN A 383 -24.65 -15.76 -7.78
CA ASN A 383 -23.75 -15.86 -6.62
C ASN A 383 -23.38 -14.48 -6.08
N LEU A 384 -23.01 -13.53 -6.97
CA LEU A 384 -22.71 -12.15 -6.60
C LEU A 384 -23.92 -11.44 -5.97
N GLY A 385 -25.13 -11.69 -6.45
CA GLY A 385 -26.36 -11.16 -5.86
C GLY A 385 -26.62 -11.70 -4.44
N SER A 386 -26.35 -12.99 -4.20
CA SER A 386 -26.40 -13.60 -2.87
C SER A 386 -25.31 -13.03 -1.93
N ILE A 387 -24.09 -12.84 -2.44
CA ILE A 387 -23.01 -12.16 -1.72
C ILE A 387 -23.41 -10.74 -1.32
N LEU A 388 -24.00 -9.98 -2.25
CA LEU A 388 -24.44 -8.62 -2.02
C LEU A 388 -25.56 -8.54 -0.96
N THR A 389 -26.46 -9.52 -0.97
CA THR A 389 -27.52 -9.66 0.04
C THR A 389 -26.94 -9.86 1.44
N ARG A 390 -25.98 -10.78 1.57
CA ARG A 390 -25.26 -11.02 2.83
C ARG A 390 -24.45 -9.79 3.28
N LEU A 391 -23.73 -9.16 2.34
CA LEU A 391 -22.99 -7.93 2.59
C LEU A 391 -23.87 -6.83 3.18
N ARG A 392 -25.00 -6.54 2.52
CA ARG A 392 -25.95 -5.53 2.99
C ARG A 392 -26.53 -5.87 4.36
N ALA A 393 -26.96 -7.12 4.56
CA ALA A 393 -27.50 -7.57 5.85
C ALA A 393 -26.50 -7.34 7.00
N THR A 394 -25.21 -7.68 6.79
CA THR A 394 -24.16 -7.45 7.78
C THR A 394 -23.90 -5.95 8.01
N LEU A 395 -23.95 -5.11 6.97
CA LEU A 395 -23.81 -3.66 7.15
C LEU A 395 -24.95 -3.07 8.00
N GLU A 396 -26.18 -3.52 7.79
CA GLU A 396 -27.34 -3.09 8.59
C GLU A 396 -27.23 -3.59 10.04
N GLU A 397 -26.81 -4.85 10.25
CA GLU A 397 -26.56 -5.39 11.60
C GLU A 397 -25.50 -4.58 12.35
N GLN A 398 -24.37 -4.26 11.69
CA GLN A 398 -23.32 -3.44 12.28
C GLN A 398 -23.77 -2.01 12.54
N THR A 399 -24.63 -1.46 11.69
CA THR A 399 -25.24 -0.13 11.90
C THR A 399 -26.09 -0.15 13.16
N GLN A 400 -26.91 -1.20 13.33
CA GLN A 400 -27.74 -1.36 14.51
C GLN A 400 -26.93 -1.65 15.78
N ARG A 401 -25.80 -2.33 15.66
CA ARG A 401 -24.87 -2.52 16.79
C ARG A 401 -24.18 -1.22 17.17
N ALA A 402 -23.69 -0.45 16.20
CA ALA A 402 -23.02 0.83 16.41
C ALA A 402 -23.96 1.93 16.93
N SER A 403 -25.27 1.83 16.68
CA SER A 403 -26.25 2.74 17.28
C SER A 403 -26.47 2.47 18.78
N ARG A 404 -26.28 1.22 19.22
CA ARG A 404 -26.45 0.77 20.61
C ARG A 404 -25.16 0.90 21.44
N LEU A 405 -24.01 0.60 20.85
CA LEU A 405 -22.71 0.59 21.51
C LEU A 405 -21.91 1.82 21.09
N LYS A 406 -21.37 2.57 22.06
CA LYS A 406 -20.47 3.72 21.80
C LYS A 406 -18.99 3.33 21.67
N GLU A 407 -18.68 2.04 21.60
CA GLU A 407 -17.31 1.58 21.41
C GLU A 407 -16.81 1.96 20.02
N LYS A 408 -15.70 2.70 19.98
CA LYS A 408 -15.03 3.11 18.75
C LYS A 408 -13.59 2.65 18.80
N TYR A 409 -13.16 1.93 17.76
CA TYR A 409 -11.75 1.61 17.60
C TYR A 409 -10.98 2.83 17.11
N LEU A 410 -9.72 2.93 17.53
CA LEU A 410 -8.80 3.94 17.05
C LEU A 410 -8.49 3.74 15.56
N HIS A 411 -8.08 4.82 14.89
CA HIS A 411 -7.64 4.71 13.51
C HIS A 411 -6.44 3.76 13.39
N PRO A 412 -6.57 2.71 12.56
CA PRO A 412 -5.56 1.67 12.46
C PRO A 412 -4.38 2.12 11.60
N ASN A 413 -3.23 1.48 11.79
CA ASN A 413 -2.17 1.52 10.79
C ASN A 413 -2.58 0.62 9.61
N GLU A 414 -2.76 1.21 8.44
CA GLU A 414 -3.20 0.50 7.24
C GLU A 414 -2.03 -0.25 6.55
N SER A 415 -0.79 0.14 6.80
CA SER A 415 0.41 -0.39 6.14
C SER A 415 1.25 -1.23 7.10
N VAL A 416 0.62 -2.22 7.74
CA VAL A 416 1.29 -3.19 8.61
C VAL A 416 1.96 -4.26 7.73
N LEU A 417 3.21 -4.58 8.06
CA LEU A 417 3.95 -5.65 7.39
C LEU A 417 3.46 -7.01 7.87
N LEU A 418 3.39 -7.97 6.95
CA LEU A 418 3.18 -9.36 7.31
C LEU A 418 4.48 -9.98 7.85
N PRO A 419 4.39 -11.04 8.67
CA PRO A 419 5.56 -11.76 9.19
C PRO A 419 6.49 -12.24 8.07
N LEU A 420 7.79 -12.34 8.39
CA LEU A 420 8.80 -12.92 7.50
C LEU A 420 8.53 -14.40 7.28
N ALA A 421 8.87 -14.90 6.09
CA ALA A 421 8.76 -16.31 5.78
C ALA A 421 9.90 -17.11 6.41
N HIS A 422 9.58 -18.28 6.94
CA HIS A 422 10.60 -19.18 7.48
C HIS A 422 11.25 -20.00 6.36
N TRP A 423 12.48 -19.65 6.01
CA TRP A 423 13.32 -20.42 5.10
C TRP A 423 14.41 -21.14 5.91
N PRO A 424 14.39 -22.49 6.03
CA PRO A 424 15.46 -23.21 6.69
C PRO A 424 16.76 -22.97 5.91
N SER A 425 17.76 -22.40 6.58
CA SER A 425 19.06 -22.14 5.99
C SER A 425 19.66 -23.46 5.50
N SER A 426 20.14 -23.50 4.24
CA SER A 426 20.71 -24.71 3.64
C SER A 426 21.94 -25.25 4.39
N SER A 427 22.49 -24.48 5.33
CA SER A 427 23.55 -24.89 6.26
C SER A 427 23.09 -25.71 7.47
N ALA A 428 21.78 -25.80 7.75
CA ALA A 428 21.25 -26.48 8.94
C ALA A 428 20.89 -27.96 8.71
N LEU A 429 21.01 -28.47 7.47
CA LEU A 429 20.80 -29.90 7.15
C LEU A 429 22.09 -30.71 7.37
N SER A 430 22.73 -30.52 8.53
CA SER A 430 23.71 -31.45 9.06
C SER A 430 23.84 -31.21 10.56
N ASN A 431 22.88 -31.71 11.34
CA ASN A 431 23.12 -32.50 12.55
C ASN A 431 21.84 -32.66 13.39
N ASN A 432 21.42 -33.92 13.47
CA ASN A 432 20.62 -34.58 14.50
C ASN A 432 19.21 -34.08 14.91
N ARG A 433 18.30 -35.04 14.74
CA ARG A 433 17.03 -35.22 15.44
C ARG A 433 17.20 -35.11 16.97
N LEU A 434 16.33 -34.36 17.61
CA LEU A 434 15.52 -34.75 18.77
C LEU A 434 14.61 -33.57 19.14
N SER A 435 13.35 -33.69 18.76
CA SER A 435 12.29 -32.75 19.09
C SER A 435 11.93 -32.89 20.57
N THR A 436 12.08 -31.84 21.37
CA THR A 436 11.38 -31.71 22.65
C THR A 436 10.21 -30.76 22.46
N SER A 437 9.02 -31.34 22.42
CA SER A 437 7.74 -30.64 22.42
C SER A 437 7.44 -30.08 23.81
N SER A 438 7.16 -28.78 23.91
CA SER A 438 6.45 -28.23 25.07
C SER A 438 5.00 -28.01 24.67
N ALA A 439 4.15 -28.89 25.18
CA ALA A 439 2.71 -28.85 25.03
C ALA A 439 2.10 -27.65 25.77
N SER A 440 1.00 -27.12 25.24
CA SER A 440 -0.03 -26.47 26.03
C SER A 440 -1.39 -26.88 25.52
N THR A 441 -2.16 -27.39 26.47
CA THR A 441 -3.38 -28.19 26.43
C THR A 441 -4.60 -27.43 25.90
N ALA A 442 -5.34 -28.06 24.97
CA ALA A 442 -6.76 -27.80 24.77
C ALA A 442 -7.50 -29.15 24.73
N THR A 443 -8.44 -29.29 25.65
CA THR A 443 -9.22 -30.48 25.97
C THR A 443 -10.15 -30.87 24.81
N ILE A 444 -10.00 -32.10 24.32
CA ILE A 444 -10.88 -32.74 23.33
C ILE A 444 -11.92 -33.57 24.09
N LEU A 445 -13.20 -33.29 23.86
CA LEU A 445 -14.29 -34.25 24.09
C LEU A 445 -14.44 -35.10 22.81
N GLN A 446 -14.08 -36.37 22.90
CA GLN A 446 -14.37 -37.41 21.90
C GLN A 446 -15.84 -37.85 22.02
N SER A 447 -16.52 -38.25 20.95
CA SER A 447 -16.60 -39.65 20.45
C SER A 447 -17.61 -39.72 19.28
N PRO A 448 -17.76 -40.85 18.52
CA PRO A 448 -16.79 -41.87 18.12
C PRO A 448 -16.78 -42.18 16.60
N LEU A 449 -15.74 -42.91 16.18
CA LEU A 449 -15.57 -43.61 14.90
C LEU A 449 -16.76 -44.54 14.57
N ILE A 450 -17.05 -44.66 13.27
CA ILE A 450 -17.40 -45.95 12.63
C ILE A 450 -16.48 -46.16 11.43
N GLN A 451 -15.99 -47.40 11.34
CA GLN A 451 -14.96 -47.94 10.47
C GLN A 451 -15.33 -48.03 8.98
N GLU A 452 -14.26 -47.89 8.17
CA GLU A 452 -13.86 -48.69 7.01
C GLU A 452 -14.93 -49.37 6.14
N GLU A 453 -14.81 -49.16 4.81
CA GLU A 453 -14.63 -50.30 3.91
C GLU A 453 -13.82 -49.90 2.65
N LYS A 454 -12.72 -50.62 2.45
CA LYS A 454 -11.89 -50.63 1.23
C LYS A 454 -12.60 -51.45 0.16
N LEU A 455 -12.55 -51.00 -1.09
CA LEU A 455 -12.57 -51.93 -2.23
C LEU A 455 -11.46 -51.60 -3.21
N HIS A 456 -10.55 -52.56 -3.36
CA HIS A 456 -9.54 -52.61 -4.42
C HIS A 456 -10.19 -53.06 -5.72
N GLY A 457 -9.78 -52.43 -6.84
CA GLY A 457 -10.01 -52.94 -8.18
C GLY A 457 -8.84 -52.53 -9.08
N ARG A 458 -7.88 -53.44 -9.29
CA ARG A 458 -6.84 -53.37 -10.32
C ARG A 458 -7.35 -54.06 -11.60
N LEU A 459 -6.88 -53.56 -12.75
CA LEU A 459 -6.53 -54.20 -14.04
C LEU A 459 -6.91 -53.22 -15.17
N ALA A 460 -6.23 -53.09 -16.32
CA ALA A 460 -4.91 -53.45 -16.81
C ALA A 460 -4.75 -52.74 -18.17
N SER A 461 -3.48 -52.46 -18.52
CA SER A 461 -2.89 -52.10 -19.81
C SER A 461 -3.64 -52.32 -21.13
N LYS A 462 -3.42 -51.40 -22.10
CA LYS A 462 -2.94 -51.66 -23.48
C LYS A 462 -2.78 -50.34 -24.28
N THR A 463 -1.57 -50.02 -24.77
CA THR A 463 -1.13 -49.95 -26.21
C THR A 463 -1.91 -48.91 -27.04
N ASP A 464 -1.36 -47.97 -27.83
CA ASP A 464 -0.16 -47.90 -28.67
C ASP A 464 0.17 -46.43 -29.01
N SER A 465 1.41 -46.16 -29.41
CA SER A 465 1.81 -44.95 -30.16
C SER A 465 1.54 -45.15 -31.68
N PRO A 466 1.56 -44.11 -32.53
CA PRO A 466 2.86 -43.67 -33.06
C PRO A 466 3.00 -42.16 -33.35
N SER A 467 4.27 -41.80 -33.43
CA SER A 467 4.87 -40.55 -33.92
C SER A 467 4.48 -40.16 -35.35
N THR A 468 4.45 -38.85 -35.62
CA THR A 468 4.90 -38.29 -36.91
C THR A 468 5.52 -36.93 -36.67
N GLY A 469 6.72 -36.73 -37.21
CA GLY A 469 7.44 -35.45 -37.17
C GLY A 469 7.27 -34.63 -38.45
N HIS A 470 8.03 -33.53 -38.45
CA HIS A 470 8.51 -32.70 -39.56
C HIS A 470 7.91 -31.29 -39.76
N ARG A 471 8.86 -30.35 -39.65
CA ARG A 471 9.18 -29.20 -40.54
C ARG A 471 8.73 -27.79 -40.14
N THR A 472 9.74 -27.02 -39.72
CA THR A 472 10.00 -25.60 -39.96
C THR A 472 9.80 -25.20 -41.43
N PRO A 473 9.44 -23.93 -41.71
CA PRO A 473 10.42 -22.88 -42.09
C PRO A 473 10.13 -21.52 -41.39
N LEU A 474 11.10 -20.81 -40.79
CA LEU A 474 12.12 -19.89 -41.34
C LEU A 474 11.58 -18.70 -42.19
N GLU A 475 11.70 -17.51 -41.57
CA GLU A 475 12.01 -16.16 -42.10
C GLU A 475 11.10 -15.48 -43.14
N THR A 476 10.64 -14.26 -42.82
CA THR A 476 11.06 -13.07 -43.58
C THR A 476 10.95 -11.79 -42.74
N ALA A 477 12.04 -11.03 -42.75
CA ALA A 477 12.18 -9.69 -42.20
C ALA A 477 11.51 -8.62 -43.08
N TYR A 478 11.01 -7.55 -42.46
CA TYR A 478 10.86 -6.24 -43.11
C TYR A 478 11.31 -5.14 -42.13
N ASN A 479 12.49 -4.59 -42.38
CA ASN A 479 12.89 -3.26 -41.95
C ASN A 479 12.54 -2.28 -43.06
N THR A 480 11.93 -1.12 -42.78
CA THR A 480 12.53 0.21 -43.05
C THR A 480 11.72 1.42 -42.54
N LEU A 481 12.49 2.40 -42.01
CA LEU A 481 12.33 3.87 -42.00
C LEU A 481 11.17 4.47 -41.16
N SER A 482 11.41 5.09 -39.99
CA SER A 482 12.13 6.34 -39.67
C SER A 482 11.41 7.63 -40.13
N THR A 483 10.89 8.38 -39.14
CA THR A 483 10.93 9.86 -39.14
C THR A 483 10.91 10.36 -37.70
N CYS A 484 11.88 11.22 -37.39
CA CYS A 484 12.10 11.89 -36.11
C CYS A 484 11.10 13.03 -35.87
N GLY A 485 10.72 13.22 -34.61
CA GLY A 485 10.14 14.44 -34.07
C GLY A 485 10.55 14.52 -32.60
N GLU A 486 11.55 15.35 -32.30
CA GLU A 486 12.01 15.65 -30.95
C GLU A 486 10.98 16.55 -30.27
N ASP A 487 10.33 16.06 -29.22
CA ASP A 487 9.67 16.91 -28.21
C ASP A 487 10.43 16.73 -26.90
N VAL A 488 11.24 17.74 -26.59
CA VAL A 488 11.97 17.88 -25.33
C VAL A 488 10.94 18.23 -24.24
N LEU A 489 10.57 17.22 -23.43
CA LEU A 489 9.84 17.44 -22.18
C LEU A 489 10.80 18.02 -21.13
N VAL A 490 10.69 19.32 -20.88
CA VAL A 490 11.33 19.99 -19.75
C VAL A 490 10.66 19.53 -18.45
N PRO A 491 11.41 19.14 -17.39
CA PRO A 491 10.83 18.78 -16.10
C PRO A 491 10.21 19.99 -15.40
N ASP A 492 9.03 19.79 -14.84
CA ASP A 492 8.21 20.74 -14.10
C ASP A 492 8.97 21.29 -12.87
N VAL A 493 9.59 22.46 -13.02
CA VAL A 493 10.24 23.19 -11.91
C VAL A 493 9.14 23.76 -11.04
N VAL A 494 8.92 23.16 -9.87
CA VAL A 494 7.98 23.67 -8.87
C VAL A 494 8.42 25.07 -8.44
N SER A 495 7.76 26.09 -8.97
CA SER A 495 7.98 27.48 -8.58
C SER A 495 7.44 27.69 -7.16
N LEU A 496 8.22 28.35 -6.29
CA LEU A 496 7.84 28.70 -4.92
C LEU A 496 7.81 30.23 -4.82
N VAL A 497 6.72 30.79 -4.29
CA VAL A 497 6.62 32.25 -4.06
C VAL A 497 6.62 32.51 -2.56
N THR A 498 7.59 33.29 -2.08
CA THR A 498 7.70 33.68 -0.67
C THR A 498 7.06 35.05 -0.43
N VAL A 499 6.18 35.16 0.57
CA VAL A 499 5.56 36.40 1.04
C VAL A 499 6.12 36.71 2.43
N ARG A 500 6.72 37.89 2.60
CA ARG A 500 7.31 38.40 3.84
C ARG A 500 6.54 39.62 4.36
N TYR A 501 6.90 40.11 5.54
CA TYR A 501 6.20 41.22 6.19
C TYR A 501 6.13 42.48 5.31
N ASN A 502 7.20 42.76 4.57
CA ASN A 502 7.28 43.90 3.65
C ASN A 502 6.41 43.74 2.39
N ASP A 503 5.88 42.54 2.14
CA ASP A 503 5.02 42.25 0.99
C ASP A 503 3.52 42.40 1.34
N LEU A 504 3.19 42.79 2.58
CA LEU A 504 1.83 42.98 3.05
C LEU A 504 1.34 44.43 2.81
N PRO A 505 0.07 44.66 2.41
CA PRO A 505 -0.94 43.64 2.12
C PRO A 505 -0.67 42.95 0.77
N TYR A 506 -0.71 41.61 0.79
CA TYR A 506 -0.49 40.77 -0.38
C TYR A 506 -1.82 40.27 -0.94
N CYS A 507 -2.08 40.48 -2.22
CA CYS A 507 -3.27 39.97 -2.89
C CYS A 507 -2.90 39.24 -4.18
N ARG A 508 -3.46 38.04 -4.39
CA ARG A 508 -3.20 37.23 -5.58
C ARG A 508 -4.40 36.40 -6.00
N ALA A 509 -4.63 36.32 -7.32
CA ALA A 509 -5.55 35.35 -7.91
C ALA A 509 -4.94 33.94 -7.82
N ILE A 510 -5.72 33.00 -7.32
CA ILE A 510 -5.36 31.60 -7.11
C ILE A 510 -6.14 30.74 -8.10
N THR A 511 -5.43 29.84 -8.75
CA THR A 511 -5.91 28.84 -9.71
C THR A 511 -5.28 27.49 -9.39
N ALA A 512 -5.76 26.41 -10.01
CA ALA A 512 -5.19 25.06 -9.85
C ALA A 512 -3.70 24.95 -10.26
N THR A 513 -3.20 25.91 -11.04
CA THR A 513 -1.80 25.99 -11.48
C THR A 513 -0.97 26.96 -10.61
N THR A 514 -1.54 27.54 -9.55
CA THR A 514 -0.83 28.49 -8.73
C THR A 514 0.29 27.80 -7.94
N PRO A 515 1.54 28.31 -8.02
CA PRO A 515 2.67 27.76 -7.26
C PRO A 515 2.45 27.83 -5.75
N LEU A 516 3.21 27.03 -5.00
CA LEU A 516 3.14 27.05 -3.54
C LEU A 516 3.47 28.45 -3.02
N LEU A 517 2.65 28.91 -2.08
CA LEU A 517 2.85 30.18 -1.40
C LEU A 517 3.44 29.92 -0.01
N HIS A 518 4.65 30.39 0.21
CA HIS A 518 5.32 30.33 1.49
C HIS A 518 5.21 31.68 2.20
N VAL A 519 4.43 31.75 3.27
CA VAL A 519 4.28 32.95 4.10
C VAL A 519 5.26 32.85 5.26
N GLN A 520 6.21 33.77 5.34
CA GLN A 520 7.24 33.79 6.38
C GLN A 520 7.22 35.13 7.13
N MET A 521 6.85 35.09 8.40
CA MET A 521 6.72 36.26 9.29
C MET A 521 7.36 35.91 10.64
N ASP A 522 8.53 36.47 10.97
CA ASP A 522 9.25 36.19 12.23
C ASP A 522 9.36 34.70 12.58
N LYS A 523 8.54 34.22 13.54
CA LYS A 523 8.49 32.81 13.99
C LYS A 523 7.48 31.96 13.21
N LEU A 524 6.62 32.56 12.40
CA LEU A 524 5.60 31.90 11.61
C LEU A 524 6.14 31.57 10.22
N SER A 525 6.18 30.28 9.91
CA SER A 525 6.48 29.76 8.57
C SER A 525 5.30 28.89 8.13
N LEU A 526 4.49 29.39 7.21
CA LEU A 526 3.28 28.73 6.73
C LEU A 526 3.38 28.47 5.24
N THR A 527 3.03 27.25 4.81
CA THR A 527 2.90 26.93 3.39
C THR A 527 1.42 26.80 3.05
N LEU A 528 0.97 27.55 2.06
CA LEU A 528 -0.39 27.52 1.53
C LEU A 528 -0.38 26.74 0.21
N GLU A 529 -1.19 25.68 0.15
CA GLU A 529 -1.37 24.83 -1.03
C GLU A 529 -2.87 24.75 -1.39
N PHE A 530 -3.17 24.84 -2.68
CA PHE A 530 -4.53 24.81 -3.22
C PHE A 530 -4.73 23.54 -4.05
N ALA A 531 -4.93 22.40 -3.38
CA ALA A 531 -4.83 21.07 -3.98
C ALA A 531 -6.08 20.60 -4.78
N HIS A 532 -7.23 21.26 -4.60
CA HIS A 532 -8.49 20.88 -5.24
C HIS A 532 -9.23 22.16 -5.69
N ALA A 533 -9.59 22.22 -6.98
CA ALA A 533 -9.97 23.45 -7.66
C ALA A 533 -11.20 24.17 -7.06
N PHE A 534 -10.97 25.42 -6.65
CA PHE A 534 -11.82 26.57 -6.95
C PHE A 534 -10.88 27.74 -7.30
N SER A 535 -11.13 28.45 -8.40
CA SER A 535 -10.48 29.74 -8.65
C SER A 535 -10.92 30.73 -7.57
N GLY A 536 -10.05 31.63 -7.16
CA GLY A 536 -10.38 32.57 -6.10
C GLY A 536 -9.32 33.63 -5.88
N GLN A 537 -9.57 34.53 -4.93
CA GLN A 537 -8.65 35.58 -4.53
C GLN A 537 -8.17 35.34 -3.11
N LEU A 538 -6.85 35.24 -2.95
CA LEU A 538 -6.18 35.24 -1.65
C LEU A 538 -5.73 36.65 -1.31
N SER A 539 -6.03 37.08 -0.09
CA SER A 539 -5.55 38.32 0.51
C SER A 539 -4.90 38.03 1.85
N ILE A 540 -3.72 38.60 2.08
CA ILE A 540 -2.92 38.48 3.30
C ILE A 540 -2.63 39.89 3.81
N ALA A 541 -2.96 40.19 5.05
CA ALA A 541 -2.73 41.50 5.66
C ALA A 541 -2.15 41.36 7.06
N ALA A 542 -1.34 42.34 7.50
CA ALA A 542 -0.82 42.37 8.86
C ALA A 542 -1.98 42.51 9.86
N ALA A 543 -1.85 41.87 11.02
CA ALA A 543 -2.79 42.06 12.11
C ALA A 543 -2.39 43.29 12.93
N GLU A 544 -3.16 44.38 12.86
CA GLU A 544 -2.98 45.55 13.73
C GLU A 544 -3.78 45.38 15.03
N ASP A 545 -3.20 45.79 16.15
CA ASP A 545 -3.85 45.85 17.46
C ASP A 545 -4.84 47.02 17.50
N ASP A 546 -6.12 46.66 17.60
CA ASP A 546 -7.32 47.49 17.80
C ASP A 546 -7.67 48.55 16.73
N THR A 547 -8.78 48.30 16.02
CA THR A 547 -9.99 49.14 16.12
C THR A 547 -11.20 48.48 15.45
N VAL A 548 -12.24 48.27 16.26
CA VAL A 548 -13.67 48.36 15.92
C VAL A 548 -14.25 47.38 14.85
N GLU A 549 -15.02 46.42 15.37
CA GLU A 549 -16.18 45.73 14.78
C GLU A 549 -16.05 45.13 13.36
N THR A 550 -15.96 43.80 13.27
CA THR A 550 -17.12 42.93 12.97
C THR A 550 -16.70 41.46 12.84
N LYS A 551 -17.55 40.57 13.36
CA LYS A 551 -17.48 39.10 13.43
C LYS A 551 -17.19 38.37 12.09
N LYS A 552 -15.99 38.47 11.50
CA LYS A 552 -15.69 37.81 10.21
C LYS A 552 -14.42 36.96 10.13
N TYR A 553 -13.61 36.87 11.18
CA TYR A 553 -12.41 36.02 11.17
C TYR A 553 -12.52 34.88 12.17
N LYS A 554 -12.12 33.67 11.77
CA LYS A 554 -11.85 32.59 12.72
C LYS A 554 -10.44 32.74 13.27
N VAL A 555 -10.34 32.94 14.57
CA VAL A 555 -9.05 33.08 15.27
C VAL A 555 -8.46 31.69 15.52
N ILE A 556 -7.19 31.51 15.16
CA ILE A 556 -6.44 30.26 15.33
C ILE A 556 -5.12 30.61 16.01
N ASN A 557 -4.87 30.02 17.17
CA ASN A 557 -3.56 30.10 17.81
C ASN A 557 -2.61 29.13 17.10
N ILE A 558 -1.39 29.59 16.78
CA ILE A 558 -0.39 28.76 16.10
C ILE A 558 -0.05 27.50 16.90
N ALA A 559 -0.07 27.57 18.24
CA ALA A 559 0.19 26.42 19.10
C ALA A 559 -0.86 25.30 18.97
N ASP A 560 -2.08 25.64 18.52
CA ASP A 560 -3.18 24.69 18.36
C ASP A 560 -3.18 24.00 16.98
N ILE A 561 -2.24 24.37 16.09
CA ILE A 561 -2.10 23.73 14.78
C ILE A 561 -1.39 22.37 14.98
N PRO A 562 -2.08 21.24 14.72
CA PRO A 562 -1.55 19.91 14.99
C PRO A 562 -0.37 19.56 14.07
N ALA A 563 0.72 19.06 14.64
CA ALA A 563 1.93 18.69 13.90
C ALA A 563 1.81 17.35 13.12
N THR A 564 0.82 16.51 13.45
CA THR A 564 0.66 15.14 12.91
C THR A 564 -0.73 14.85 12.34
N ALA A 565 -1.64 15.83 12.37
CA ALA A 565 -3.02 15.71 11.89
C ALA A 565 -3.42 16.95 11.08
N GLU A 566 -4.56 16.89 10.39
CA GLU A 566 -5.12 18.04 9.65
C GLU A 566 -6.05 18.86 10.56
N LEU A 567 -5.83 20.17 10.67
CA LEU A 567 -6.80 21.08 11.27
C LEU A 567 -7.88 21.42 10.23
N ARG A 568 -9.12 21.00 10.47
CA ARG A 568 -10.24 21.26 9.56
C ARG A 568 -10.97 22.54 9.96
N LEU A 569 -11.10 23.45 9.00
CA LEU A 569 -11.86 24.69 9.13
C LEU A 569 -13.11 24.60 8.27
N SER A 570 -14.28 24.48 8.90
CA SER A 570 -15.55 24.45 8.17
C SER A 570 -15.95 25.85 7.71
N CYS A 571 -16.42 26.01 6.48
CA CYS A 571 -17.18 27.21 6.08
C CYS A 571 -18.69 26.91 6.21
N SER A 572 -19.54 27.94 6.31
CA SER A 572 -20.99 27.75 6.16
C SER A 572 -21.32 27.42 4.70
N ASP A 573 -22.29 26.53 4.46
CA ASP A 573 -22.64 26.01 3.12
C ASP A 573 -23.07 27.11 2.11
N THR A 574 -23.31 28.34 2.56
CA THR A 574 -23.73 29.50 1.75
C THR A 574 -22.65 30.58 1.58
N SER A 575 -21.45 30.42 2.17
CA SER A 575 -20.38 31.42 2.12
C SER A 575 -19.27 30.96 1.20
N ASN A 576 -18.91 31.80 0.22
CA ASN A 576 -17.77 31.60 -0.67
C ASN A 576 -16.47 32.23 -0.12
N ARG A 577 -16.42 32.50 1.18
CA ARG A 577 -15.33 33.22 1.83
C ARG A 577 -14.88 32.51 3.10
N LEU A 578 -13.58 32.30 3.22
CA LEU A 578 -12.89 31.87 4.43
C LEU A 578 -11.95 32.99 4.88
N SER A 579 -12.15 33.45 6.11
CA SER A 579 -11.34 34.49 6.72
C SER A 579 -10.83 33.99 8.07
N ILE A 580 -9.50 33.95 8.23
CA ILE A 580 -8.83 33.46 9.44
C ILE A 580 -7.81 34.48 9.94
N GLN A 581 -7.61 34.48 11.26
CA GLN A 581 -6.55 35.24 11.92
C GLN A 581 -5.62 34.24 12.61
N LEU A 582 -4.32 34.34 12.31
CA LEU A 582 -3.30 33.59 13.04
C LEU A 582 -2.73 34.46 14.15
N GLN A 583 -2.66 33.90 15.36
CA GLN A 583 -2.12 34.59 16.54
C GLN A 583 -1.12 33.71 17.30
N ASP A 584 -0.18 34.35 17.99
CA ASP A 584 0.68 33.74 19.00
C ASP A 584 0.28 34.30 20.38
N GLY A 585 -0.38 33.47 21.19
CA GLY A 585 -1.00 33.93 22.44
C GLY A 585 -2.17 34.90 22.19
N GLN A 586 -2.00 36.17 22.61
CA GLN A 586 -2.97 37.25 22.37
C GLN A 586 -2.54 38.21 21.24
N GLN A 587 -1.36 38.02 20.65
CA GLN A 587 -0.83 38.89 19.60
C GLN A 587 -1.25 38.37 18.22
N GLY A 588 -2.01 39.17 17.48
CA GLY A 588 -2.33 38.88 16.08
C GLY A 588 -1.08 38.99 15.20
N ILE A 589 -0.87 38.02 14.31
CA ILE A 589 0.26 38.03 13.37
C ILE A 589 -0.19 38.41 11.98
N VAL A 590 -1.21 37.72 11.44
CA VAL A 590 -1.65 37.92 10.07
C VAL A 590 -3.12 37.53 9.88
N TYR A 591 -3.81 38.28 9.03
CA TYR A 591 -5.13 37.93 8.49
C TYR A 591 -4.97 37.26 7.13
N LEU A 592 -5.60 36.10 6.95
CA LEU A 592 -5.69 35.39 5.68
C LEU A 592 -7.16 35.35 5.26
N THR A 593 -7.47 35.87 4.09
CA THR A 593 -8.80 35.77 3.50
C THR A 593 -8.71 35.13 2.13
N PHE A 594 -9.46 34.06 1.93
CA PHE A 594 -9.65 33.43 0.64
C PHE A 594 -11.13 33.53 0.24
N VAL A 595 -11.38 34.12 -0.92
CA VAL A 595 -12.70 34.18 -1.54
C VAL A 595 -12.66 33.32 -2.78
N TRP A 596 -13.44 32.25 -2.84
CA TRP A 596 -13.54 31.42 -4.04
C TRP A 596 -14.71 31.85 -4.92
N GLU A 597 -14.56 31.60 -6.22
CA GLU A 597 -15.63 31.69 -7.20
C GLU A 597 -16.53 30.45 -7.03
N GLY A 598 -17.85 30.69 -6.97
CA GLY A 598 -18.86 29.67 -6.70
C GLY A 598 -19.11 28.72 -7.86
#